data_AF-A0A521X7W0-F1
#
_entry.id   AF-A0A521X7W0-F1
#
_cell.length_a   1.000
_cell.length_b   1.000
_cell.length_c   1.000
_cell.angle_alpha   90.00
_cell.angle_beta   90.00
_cell.angle_gamma   90.00
#
_symmetry.space_group_name_H-M   'P 1'
#
loop_
_entity.id
_entity.type
_entity.pdbx_description
1 polymer ?
#
loop_
_entity_poly.entity_id
_entity_poly.type
_entity_poly.pdbx_seq_one_letter_code
_entity_poly.pdbx_strand_id
1 'polypeptide(L)'
;MKQVISLTFTIVIVCGIIYGVAYLFWNTPPTVLPFIAAAIGFLASRFYESWKESRSRLYDKKREVYSNLLRPWRDILLIAIKNRDSEKEIPITPEMIRQSTEAAFDAILYASDDVVKQYGNFRTMNVGATPEASKILLTVASLLKAMRRDLGYRFTSVDEVDILTMFVNMDSSERDHLRQAMKGN
;
A
#
# COMPACT_ATOMS: atom_id res chain seq x y z
N MET A 1 18.38 -6.29 -29.53
CA MET A 1 19.55 -7.21 -29.38
C MET A 1 19.82 -7.63 -27.92
N LYS A 2 19.99 -6.72 -26.95
CA LYS A 2 20.28 -7.10 -25.54
C LYS A 2 19.22 -8.02 -24.89
N GLN A 3 17.94 -7.81 -25.19
CA GLN A 3 16.85 -8.67 -24.68
C GLN A 3 16.85 -10.09 -25.26
N VAL A 4 17.25 -10.26 -26.52
CA VAL A 4 17.29 -11.58 -27.18
C VAL A 4 18.44 -12.43 -26.61
N ILE A 5 19.60 -11.82 -26.37
CA ILE A 5 20.77 -12.49 -25.78
C ILE A 5 20.48 -12.92 -24.32
N SER A 6 19.82 -12.07 -23.53
CA SER A 6 19.40 -12.42 -22.17
C SER A 6 18.39 -13.56 -22.13
N LEU A 7 17.49 -13.63 -23.12
CA LEU A 7 16.49 -14.70 -23.22
C LEU A 7 17.17 -16.04 -23.54
N THR A 8 18.06 -16.08 -24.53
CA THR A 8 18.79 -17.31 -24.90
C THR A 8 19.64 -17.85 -23.76
N PHE A 9 20.28 -16.97 -22.98
CA PHE A 9 21.09 -17.39 -21.84
C PHE A 9 20.24 -18.02 -20.73
N THR A 10 19.08 -17.44 -20.45
CA THR A 10 18.12 -18.00 -19.47
C THR A 10 17.64 -19.39 -19.89
N ILE A 11 17.32 -19.58 -21.17
CA ILE A 11 16.85 -20.87 -21.70
C ILE A 11 17.93 -21.95 -21.55
N VAL A 12 19.19 -21.64 -21.86
CA VAL A 12 20.31 -22.60 -21.73
C VAL A 12 20.49 -23.03 -20.27
N ILE A 13 20.41 -22.10 -19.32
CA ILE A 13 20.51 -22.42 -17.89
C ILE A 13 19.35 -23.34 -17.47
N VAL A 14 18.12 -23.01 -17.86
CA VAL A 14 16.94 -23.82 -17.52
C VAL A 14 17.04 -25.22 -18.13
N CYS A 15 17.43 -25.36 -19.40
CA CYS A 15 17.66 -26.65 -20.04
C CYS A 15 18.77 -27.45 -19.35
N GLY A 16 19.86 -26.81 -18.94
CA GLY A 16 20.95 -27.44 -18.18
C GLY A 16 20.49 -27.97 -16.81
N ILE A 17 19.66 -27.21 -16.10
CA ILE A 17 19.06 -27.63 -14.83
C ILE A 17 18.13 -28.82 -15.06
N ILE A 18 17.24 -28.77 -16.06
CA ILE A 18 16.32 -29.86 -16.39
C ILE A 18 17.09 -31.14 -16.74
N TYR A 19 18.13 -31.04 -17.57
CA TYR A 19 18.97 -32.17 -17.92
C TYR A 19 19.68 -32.76 -16.69
N GLY A 20 20.25 -31.91 -15.83
CA GLY A 20 20.90 -32.35 -14.59
C GLY A 20 19.95 -33.08 -13.65
N VAL A 21 18.71 -32.60 -13.52
CA VAL A 21 17.67 -33.25 -12.70
C VAL A 21 17.25 -34.59 -13.30
N ALA A 22 17.05 -34.66 -14.63
CA ALA A 22 16.69 -35.90 -15.32
C ALA A 22 17.81 -36.96 -15.23
N TYR A 23 19.07 -36.52 -15.39
CA TYR A 23 20.24 -37.38 -15.23
C TYR A 23 20.34 -37.93 -13.80
N LEU A 24 20.15 -37.07 -12.79
CA LEU A 24 20.08 -37.48 -11.38
C LEU A 24 18.98 -38.54 -11.18
N PHE A 25 17.80 -38.34 -11.76
CA PHE A 25 16.66 -39.24 -11.62
C PHE A 25 16.89 -40.62 -12.25
N TRP A 26 17.53 -40.70 -13.41
CA TRP A 26 17.81 -41.98 -14.08
C TRP A 26 19.00 -42.74 -13.49
N ASN A 27 19.93 -42.04 -12.85
CA ASN A 27 21.17 -42.65 -12.35
C ASN A 27 21.18 -42.88 -10.83
N THR A 28 20.13 -42.49 -10.10
CA THR A 28 20.02 -42.74 -8.65
C THR A 28 19.17 -43.97 -8.32
N PRO A 29 19.53 -44.74 -7.27
CA PRO A 29 18.71 -45.84 -6.78
C PRO A 29 17.32 -45.36 -6.34
N PRO A 30 16.24 -46.10 -6.62
CA PRO A 30 14.88 -45.70 -6.24
C PRO A 30 14.67 -45.46 -4.74
N THR A 31 15.50 -46.05 -3.87
CA THR A 31 15.44 -45.87 -2.41
C THR A 31 15.94 -44.50 -1.93
N VAL A 32 16.72 -43.79 -2.75
CA VAL A 32 17.27 -42.46 -2.41
C VAL A 32 16.30 -41.34 -2.82
N LEU A 33 15.42 -41.60 -3.79
CA LEU A 33 14.45 -40.63 -4.31
C LEU A 33 13.53 -40.04 -3.21
N PRO A 34 12.98 -40.82 -2.26
CA PRO A 34 12.16 -40.26 -1.18
C PRO A 34 12.93 -39.28 -0.29
N PHE A 35 14.21 -39.54 -0.01
CA PHE A 35 15.05 -38.64 0.79
C PHE A 35 15.33 -37.33 0.05
N ILE A 36 15.60 -37.40 -1.25
CA ILE A 36 15.77 -36.21 -2.10
C ILE A 36 14.47 -35.41 -2.16
N ALA A 37 13.33 -36.08 -2.37
CA ALA A 37 12.02 -35.44 -2.39
C ALA A 37 11.68 -34.77 -1.05
N ALA A 38 11.97 -35.42 0.07
CA ALA A 38 11.78 -34.86 1.40
C ALA A 38 12.68 -33.63 1.64
N ALA A 39 13.95 -33.68 1.21
CA ALA A 39 14.87 -32.56 1.32
C ALA A 39 14.42 -31.35 0.48
N ILE A 40 14.01 -31.57 -0.77
CA ILE A 40 13.47 -30.52 -1.65
C ILE A 40 12.19 -29.93 -1.05
N GLY A 41 11.27 -30.78 -0.59
CA GLY A 41 10.02 -30.35 0.03
C GLY A 41 10.26 -29.49 1.28
N PHE A 42 11.20 -29.90 2.14
CA PHE A 42 11.60 -29.13 3.31
C PHE A 42 12.20 -27.77 2.93
N LEU A 43 13.12 -27.72 1.97
CA LEU A 43 13.70 -26.47 1.49
C LEU A 43 12.64 -25.54 0.90
N ALA A 44 11.77 -26.07 0.03
CA ALA A 44 10.67 -25.31 -0.57
C ALA A 44 9.72 -24.74 0.50
N SER A 45 9.38 -25.53 1.54
CA SER A 45 8.58 -25.06 2.69
C SER A 45 9.27 -23.90 3.40
N ARG A 46 10.57 -24.01 3.68
CA ARG A 46 11.33 -22.95 4.36
C ARG A 46 11.40 -21.66 3.55
N PHE A 47 11.62 -21.76 2.25
CA PHE A 47 11.59 -20.59 1.37
C PHE A 47 10.21 -19.95 1.32
N TYR A 48 9.15 -20.76 1.22
CA TYR A 48 7.77 -20.27 1.22
C TYR A 48 7.39 -19.60 2.55
N GLU A 49 7.73 -20.21 3.68
CA GLU A 49 7.55 -19.66 5.03
C GLU A 49 8.29 -18.32 5.17
N SER A 50 9.57 -18.27 4.80
CA SER A 50 10.39 -17.06 4.87
C SER A 50 9.83 -15.93 4.01
N TRP A 51 9.38 -16.25 2.80
CA TRP A 51 8.74 -15.27 1.92
C TRP A 51 7.42 -14.76 2.48
N LYS A 52 6.55 -15.66 2.97
CA LYS A 52 5.28 -15.31 3.60
C LYS A 52 5.50 -14.43 4.84
N GLU A 53 6.44 -14.80 5.69
CA GLU A 53 6.77 -14.08 6.92
C GLU A 53 7.33 -12.69 6.61
N SER A 54 8.24 -12.59 5.65
CA SER A 54 8.80 -11.29 5.22
C SER A 54 7.72 -10.39 4.65
N ARG A 55 6.78 -10.95 3.88
CA ARG A 55 5.63 -10.21 3.36
C ARG A 55 4.67 -9.78 4.47
N SER A 56 4.42 -10.63 5.47
CA SER A 56 3.62 -10.28 6.65
C SER A 56 4.24 -9.13 7.42
N ARG A 57 5.54 -9.22 7.74
CA ARG A 57 6.30 -8.16 8.42
C ARG A 57 6.22 -6.84 7.67
N LEU A 58 6.32 -6.88 6.34
CA LEU A 58 6.17 -5.68 5.51
C LEU A 58 4.76 -5.09 5.61
N TYR A 59 3.71 -5.92 5.57
CA TYR A 59 2.33 -5.44 5.73
C TYR A 59 2.07 -4.84 7.11
N ASP A 60 2.59 -5.47 8.16
CA ASP A 60 2.48 -4.95 9.53
C ASP A 60 3.20 -3.60 9.66
N LYS A 61 4.40 -3.48 9.08
CA LYS A 61 5.14 -2.21 9.08
C LYS A 61 4.42 -1.14 8.27
N LYS A 62 3.88 -1.47 7.09
CA LYS A 62 3.06 -0.53 6.30
C LYS A 62 1.86 -0.02 7.08
N ARG A 63 1.16 -0.90 7.80
CA ARG A 63 0.00 -0.53 8.63
C ARG A 63 0.40 0.45 9.73
N GLU A 64 1.52 0.19 10.40
CA GLU A 64 2.10 1.09 11.41
C GLU A 64 2.42 2.46 10.81
N VAL A 65 3.15 2.48 9.69
CA VAL A 65 3.52 3.72 8.97
C VAL A 65 2.29 4.51 8.55
N TYR A 66 1.28 3.88 7.98
CA TYR A 66 0.03 4.56 7.59
C TYR A 66 -0.75 5.08 8.79
N SER A 67 -0.78 4.33 9.89
CA SER A 67 -1.37 4.82 11.14
C SER A 67 -0.66 6.07 11.64
N ASN A 68 0.68 6.08 11.64
CA ASN A 68 1.49 7.22 12.07
C ASN A 68 1.32 8.43 11.13
N LEU A 69 1.22 8.19 9.82
CA LEU A 69 1.03 9.24 8.81
C LEU A 69 -0.32 9.95 8.96
N LEU A 70 -1.36 9.20 9.31
CA LEU A 70 -2.72 9.73 9.49
C LEU A 70 -2.96 10.31 10.89
N ARG A 71 -2.12 9.96 11.87
CA ARG A 71 -2.31 10.34 13.29
C ARG A 71 -2.42 11.86 13.50
N PRO A 72 -1.53 12.72 12.97
CA PRO A 72 -1.65 14.16 13.16
C PRO A 72 -2.98 14.71 12.64
N TRP A 73 -3.45 14.22 11.48
CA TRP A 73 -4.70 14.65 10.88
C TRP A 73 -5.92 14.20 11.67
N ARG A 74 -5.92 12.95 12.13
CA ARG A 74 -6.96 12.43 13.02
C ARG A 74 -7.05 13.26 14.30
N ASP A 75 -5.90 13.59 14.90
CA ASP A 75 -5.86 14.34 16.15
C ASP A 75 -6.36 15.78 15.94
N ILE A 76 -6.02 16.43 14.81
CA ILE A 76 -6.61 17.72 14.39
C ILE A 76 -8.13 17.62 14.27
N LEU A 77 -8.64 16.59 13.57
CA LEU A 77 -10.08 16.40 13.37
C LEU A 77 -10.82 16.19 14.70
N LEU A 78 -10.26 15.41 15.62
CA LEU A 78 -10.85 15.20 16.94
C LEU A 78 -10.89 16.49 17.77
N ILE A 79 -9.83 17.30 17.72
CA ILE A 79 -9.80 18.62 18.37
C ILE A 79 -10.86 19.54 17.75
N ALA A 80 -10.98 19.55 16.42
CA ALA A 80 -11.97 20.34 15.69
C ALA A 80 -13.41 19.96 16.09
N ILE A 81 -13.71 18.66 16.16
CA ILE A 81 -15.03 18.15 16.56
C ILE A 81 -15.34 18.52 18.01
N LYS A 82 -14.37 18.36 18.92
CA LYS A 82 -14.54 18.67 20.34
C LYS A 82 -14.77 20.16 20.59
N ASN A 83 -14.13 21.01 19.79
CA ASN A 83 -14.18 22.46 19.91
C ASN A 83 -15.13 23.11 18.89
N ARG A 84 -16.12 22.36 18.37
CA ARG A 84 -17.03 22.82 17.30
C ARG A 84 -17.73 24.15 17.60
N ASP A 85 -18.00 24.41 18.89
CA ASP A 85 -18.67 25.64 19.36
C ASP A 85 -17.69 26.74 19.79
N SER A 86 -16.38 26.52 19.65
CA SER A 86 -15.34 27.47 20.00
C SER A 86 -14.72 28.05 18.74
N GLU A 87 -14.77 29.37 18.59
CA GLU A 87 -14.04 30.11 17.53
C GLU A 87 -12.51 30.05 17.70
N LYS A 88 -11.99 29.27 18.65
CA LYS A 88 -10.56 29.15 18.90
C LYS A 88 -9.90 28.39 17.76
N GLU A 89 -8.87 28.99 17.20
CA GLU A 89 -7.97 28.33 16.25
C GLU A 89 -7.46 27.01 16.85
N ILE A 90 -7.44 25.96 16.02
CA ILE A 90 -6.90 24.66 16.41
C ILE A 90 -5.38 24.81 16.54
N PRO A 91 -4.79 24.67 17.74
CA PRO A 91 -3.36 24.89 17.92
C PRO A 91 -2.58 23.76 17.26
N ILE A 92 -1.88 24.07 16.16
CA ILE A 92 -0.91 23.14 15.56
C ILE A 92 0.35 23.18 16.41
N THR A 93 0.64 22.08 17.10
CA THR A 93 1.83 22.00 17.96
C THR A 93 3.08 21.65 17.14
N PRO A 94 4.29 22.11 17.54
CA PRO A 94 5.54 21.70 16.91
C PRO A 94 5.73 20.18 16.87
N GLU A 95 5.24 19.48 17.89
CA GLU A 95 5.28 18.03 17.97
C GLU A 95 4.45 17.36 16.88
N MET A 96 3.26 17.90 16.55
CA MET A 96 2.44 17.38 15.44
C MET A 96 3.12 17.58 14.08
N ILE A 97 3.83 18.71 13.90
CA ILE A 97 4.61 18.97 12.69
C ILE A 97 5.76 17.96 12.58
N ARG A 98 6.50 17.74 13.68
CA ARG A 98 7.57 16.75 13.76
C ARG A 98 7.06 15.35 13.42
N GLN A 99 6.00 14.90 14.10
CA GLN A 99 5.37 13.59 13.86
C GLN A 99 4.90 13.43 12.41
N SER A 100 4.30 14.47 11.83
CA SER A 100 3.87 14.43 10.43
C SER A 100 5.04 14.30 9.45
N THR A 101 6.17 14.94 9.75
CA THR A 101 7.37 14.91 8.92
C THR A 101 8.08 13.56 9.02
N GLU A 102 8.26 13.04 10.24
CA GLU A 102 8.84 11.72 10.48
C GLU A 102 8.00 10.62 9.81
N ALA A 103 6.67 10.66 9.97
CA ALA A 103 5.80 9.69 9.33
C ALA A 103 5.82 9.79 7.79
N ALA A 104 6.02 10.99 7.23
CA ALA A 104 6.18 11.15 5.79
C ALA A 104 7.48 10.52 5.27
N PHE A 105 8.59 10.62 6.01
CA PHE A 105 9.83 9.91 5.67
C PHE A 105 9.65 8.39 5.69
N ASP A 106 9.01 7.87 6.73
CA ASP A 106 8.71 6.43 6.80
C ASP A 106 7.79 5.98 5.65
N ALA A 107 6.81 6.81 5.29
CA ALA A 107 5.93 6.54 4.16
C ALA A 107 6.69 6.47 2.83
N ILE A 108 7.71 7.30 2.61
CA ILE A 108 8.54 7.22 1.40
C ILE A 108 9.27 5.88 1.31
N LEU A 109 9.70 5.31 2.45
CA LEU A 109 10.45 4.05 2.47
C LEU A 109 9.55 2.83 2.30
N TYR A 110 8.36 2.84 2.90
CA TYR A 110 7.52 1.65 2.99
C TYR A 110 6.28 1.69 2.10
N ALA A 111 5.79 2.86 1.70
CA ALA A 111 4.55 2.97 0.94
C ALA A 111 4.74 2.63 -0.54
N SER A 112 3.65 2.32 -1.24
CA SER A 112 3.68 2.24 -2.70
C SER A 112 3.78 3.61 -3.34
N ASP A 113 4.29 3.65 -4.57
CA ASP A 113 4.37 4.86 -5.39
C ASP A 113 3.05 5.63 -5.46
N ASP A 114 1.92 4.91 -5.53
CA ASP A 114 0.60 5.53 -5.57
C ASP A 114 0.26 6.25 -4.27
N VAL A 115 0.58 5.67 -3.12
CA VAL A 115 0.36 6.32 -1.82
C VAL A 115 1.24 7.56 -1.69
N VAL A 116 2.51 7.46 -2.09
CA VAL A 116 3.44 8.60 -2.05
C VAL A 116 2.94 9.74 -2.94
N LYS A 117 2.47 9.44 -4.16
CA LYS A 117 1.88 10.43 -5.07
C LYS A 117 0.62 11.08 -4.50
N GLN A 118 -0.31 10.29 -3.96
CA GLN A 118 -1.55 10.82 -3.39
C GLN A 118 -1.27 11.67 -2.14
N TYR A 119 -0.29 11.29 -1.32
CA TYR A 119 0.11 12.09 -0.16
C TYR A 119 0.78 13.41 -0.59
N GLY A 120 1.62 13.38 -1.63
CA GLY A 120 2.19 14.58 -2.24
C GLY A 120 1.10 15.54 -2.72
N ASN A 121 0.13 15.04 -3.49
CA ASN A 121 -1.01 15.83 -3.97
C ASN A 121 -1.80 16.48 -2.83
N PHE A 122 -2.06 15.71 -1.77
CA PHE A 122 -2.72 16.21 -0.57
C PHE A 122 -1.92 17.35 0.10
N ARG A 123 -0.60 17.20 0.22
CA ARG A 123 0.27 18.22 0.84
C ARG A 123 0.38 19.50 0.01
N THR A 124 0.32 19.42 -1.31
CA THR A 124 0.50 20.57 -2.20
C THR A 124 -0.79 21.30 -2.54
N MET A 125 -1.96 20.77 -2.17
CA MET A 125 -3.24 21.30 -2.64
C MET A 125 -3.58 22.73 -2.17
N ASN A 126 -2.95 23.18 -1.08
CA ASN A 126 -3.15 24.50 -0.49
C ASN A 126 -2.03 25.49 -0.86
N VAL A 127 -1.07 25.10 -1.71
CA VAL A 127 0.02 25.99 -2.11
C VAL A 127 -0.50 26.96 -3.17
N GLY A 128 -0.92 28.15 -2.74
CA GLY A 128 -1.23 29.30 -3.62
C GLY A 128 -2.71 29.63 -3.82
N ALA A 129 -3.65 28.86 -3.27
CA ALA A 129 -5.08 29.17 -3.24
C ALA A 129 -5.76 28.49 -2.05
N THR A 130 -6.95 28.96 -1.66
CA THR A 130 -7.83 28.26 -0.71
C THR A 130 -8.68 27.27 -1.49
N PRO A 131 -8.33 25.97 -1.55
CA PRO A 131 -9.15 25.01 -2.28
C PRO A 131 -10.49 24.82 -1.58
N GLU A 132 -11.49 24.48 -2.38
CA GLU A 132 -12.79 24.07 -1.87
C GLU A 132 -12.64 22.88 -0.91
N ALA A 133 -13.37 22.91 0.20
CA ALA A 133 -13.32 21.86 1.23
C ALA A 133 -13.66 20.46 0.65
N SER A 134 -14.55 20.41 -0.35
CA SER A 134 -14.89 19.21 -1.12
C SER A 134 -13.66 18.55 -1.76
N LYS A 135 -12.78 19.35 -2.36
CA LYS A 135 -11.56 18.88 -3.04
C LYS A 135 -10.54 18.34 -2.04
N ILE A 136 -10.44 18.95 -0.86
CA ILE A 136 -9.60 18.46 0.25
C ILE A 136 -10.06 17.06 0.68
N LEU A 137 -11.35 16.92 0.97
CA LEU A 137 -11.95 15.64 1.37
C LEU A 137 -11.73 14.55 0.32
N LEU A 138 -11.95 14.86 -0.96
CA LEU A 138 -11.73 13.91 -2.06
C LEU A 138 -10.27 13.45 -2.16
N THR A 139 -9.31 14.34 -1.94
CA THR A 139 -7.89 14.00 -1.99
C THR A 139 -7.49 13.12 -0.81
N VAL A 140 -8.04 13.39 0.38
CA VAL A 140 -7.89 12.50 1.55
C VAL A 140 -8.51 11.13 1.27
N ALA A 141 -9.69 11.06 0.68
CA ALA A 141 -10.33 9.79 0.33
C ALA A 141 -9.52 8.99 -0.70
N SER A 142 -8.96 9.67 -1.70
CA SER A 142 -8.06 9.07 -2.70
C SER A 142 -6.79 8.50 -2.06
N LEU A 143 -6.21 9.22 -1.10
CA LEU A 143 -5.07 8.76 -0.31
C LEU A 143 -5.42 7.50 0.50
N LEU A 144 -6.55 7.51 1.23
CA LEU A 144 -7.01 6.36 2.02
C LEU A 144 -7.28 5.13 1.13
N LYS A 145 -7.85 5.33 -0.05
CA LYS A 145 -8.06 4.27 -1.04
C LYS A 145 -6.72 3.68 -1.52
N ALA A 146 -5.74 4.52 -1.83
CA ALA A 146 -4.41 4.08 -2.22
C ALA A 146 -3.74 3.25 -1.12
N MET A 147 -3.83 3.69 0.15
CA MET A 147 -3.32 2.94 1.30
C MET A 147 -4.01 1.58 1.44
N ARG A 148 -5.34 1.50 1.31
CA ARG A 148 -6.09 0.23 1.33
C ARG A 148 -5.61 -0.72 0.24
N ARG A 149 -5.46 -0.21 -0.99
CA ARG A 149 -4.96 -1.01 -2.12
C ARG A 149 -3.57 -1.55 -1.85
N ASP A 150 -2.70 -0.74 -1.27
CA ASP A 150 -1.34 -1.13 -0.94
C ASP A 150 -1.27 -2.18 0.18
N LEU A 151 -2.18 -2.13 1.15
CA LEU A 151 -2.35 -3.14 2.21
C LEU A 151 -2.96 -4.47 1.71
N GLY A 152 -3.23 -4.60 0.41
CA GLY A 152 -3.70 -5.85 -0.21
C GLY A 152 -5.16 -5.86 -0.64
N TYR A 153 -5.93 -4.80 -0.38
CA TYR A 153 -7.32 -4.69 -0.83
C TYR A 153 -7.42 -4.21 -2.27
N ARG A 154 -6.87 -4.98 -3.21
CA ARG A 154 -6.80 -4.61 -4.65
C ARG A 154 -8.12 -4.77 -5.38
N PHE A 155 -8.93 -5.75 -4.97
CA PHE A 155 -10.21 -6.09 -5.60
C PHE A 155 -11.35 -5.68 -4.68
N THR A 156 -11.63 -4.38 -4.62
CA THR A 156 -12.71 -3.83 -3.80
C THR A 156 -13.60 -2.92 -4.64
N SER A 157 -14.90 -2.97 -4.39
CA SER A 157 -15.88 -2.04 -4.96
C SER A 157 -15.97 -0.72 -4.19
N VAL A 158 -15.23 -0.59 -3.09
CA VAL A 158 -15.24 0.62 -2.25
C VAL A 158 -14.56 1.76 -3.01
N ASP A 159 -15.36 2.78 -3.34
CA ASP A 159 -14.90 4.00 -3.99
C ASP A 159 -14.55 5.10 -2.96
N GLU A 160 -14.05 6.23 -3.45
CA GLU A 160 -13.69 7.39 -2.65
C GLU A 160 -14.90 7.99 -1.94
N VAL A 161 -16.10 7.95 -2.55
CA VAL A 161 -17.34 8.43 -1.95
C VAL A 161 -17.73 7.53 -0.77
N ASP A 162 -17.63 6.22 -0.93
CA ASP A 162 -17.89 5.24 0.13
C ASP A 162 -16.94 5.48 1.32
N ILE A 163 -15.67 5.78 1.07
CA ILE A 163 -14.72 6.15 2.12
C ILE A 163 -15.14 7.46 2.80
N LEU A 164 -15.58 8.47 2.04
CA LEU A 164 -16.03 9.75 2.59
C LEU A 164 -17.27 9.62 3.48
N THR A 165 -18.20 8.72 3.14
CA THR A 165 -19.40 8.48 3.96
C THR A 165 -19.08 7.99 5.37
N MET A 166 -17.85 7.51 5.62
CA MET A 166 -17.40 7.15 6.97
C MET A 166 -17.12 8.37 7.86
N PHE A 167 -16.93 9.55 7.27
CA PHE A 167 -16.57 10.78 7.97
C PHE A 167 -17.64 11.87 7.85
N VAL A 168 -18.43 11.85 6.78
CA VAL A 168 -19.46 12.86 6.50
C VAL A 168 -20.79 12.15 6.25
N ASN A 169 -21.82 12.55 6.99
CA ASN A 169 -23.19 12.12 6.72
C ASN A 169 -23.65 12.76 5.42
N MET A 170 -23.96 11.94 4.42
CA MET A 170 -24.44 12.37 3.10
C MET A 170 -25.68 11.55 2.72
N ASP A 171 -26.63 12.18 2.04
CA ASP A 171 -27.76 11.47 1.46
C ASP A 171 -27.41 10.78 0.13
N SER A 172 -28.34 10.00 -0.43
CA SER A 172 -28.11 9.28 -1.68
C SER A 172 -27.87 10.20 -2.88
N SER A 173 -28.53 11.37 -2.91
CA SER A 173 -28.42 12.32 -4.02
C SER A 173 -27.07 13.04 -4.01
N GLU A 174 -26.57 13.40 -2.84
CA GLU A 174 -25.25 14.01 -2.64
C GLU A 174 -24.13 13.05 -3.06
N ARG A 175 -24.27 11.76 -2.70
CA ARG A 175 -23.32 10.72 -3.11
C ARG A 175 -23.23 10.58 -4.62
N ASP A 176 -24.37 10.56 -5.30
CA ASP A 176 -24.40 10.41 -6.76
C ASP A 176 -23.85 11.65 -7.47
N HIS A 177 -24.15 12.84 -6.97
CA HIS A 177 -23.57 14.09 -7.48
C HIS A 177 -22.04 14.09 -7.37
N LEU A 178 -21.48 13.68 -6.22
CA LEU A 178 -20.03 13.57 -6.04
C LEU A 178 -19.39 12.53 -6.97
N ARG A 179 -20.04 11.37 -7.16
CA ARG A 179 -19.56 10.36 -8.12
C ARG A 179 -19.54 10.89 -9.55
N GLN A 180 -20.54 11.69 -9.95
CA GLN A 180 -20.57 12.31 -11.27
C GLN A 180 -19.47 13.36 -11.43
N ALA A 181 -19.29 14.22 -10.42
CA ALA A 181 -18.21 15.21 -10.41
C ALA A 181 -16.83 14.57 -10.52
N MET A 182 -16.63 13.39 -9.92
CA MET A 182 -15.38 12.63 -10.03
C MET A 182 -15.15 11.96 -11.39
N LYS A 183 -16.22 11.66 -12.15
CA LYS A 183 -16.10 11.08 -13.50
C LYS A 183 -15.82 12.13 -14.59
N GLY A 184 -16.05 13.41 -14.28
CA GLY A 184 -15.90 14.53 -15.22
C GLY A 184 -14.52 15.19 -15.24
N ASN A 185 -13.60 14.77 -14.38
CA ASN A 185 -12.18 15.17 -14.36
C ASN A 185 -11.28 14.03 -14.81
#